data_AF-A0A9X3BA62-F1
#
_entry.id   AF-A0A9X3BA62-F1
#
_cell.length_a   1.000
_cell.length_b   1.000
_cell.length_c   1.000
_cell.angle_alpha   90.00
_cell.angle_beta   90.00
_cell.angle_gamma   90.00
#
_symmetry.space_group_name_H-M   'P 1'
#
loop_
_entity.id
_entity.type
_entity.pdbx_description
1 polymer ?
#
loop_
_entity_poly.entity_id
_entity_poly.type
_entity_poly.pdbx_seq_one_letter_code
_entity_poly.pdbx_strand_id
1 'polypeptide(L)'
;MRNAVAALLLLFLSLPALSAEAEGTVTKVDPEAMTITLDDGGTYKLPAEMDISVITDGVQVVLAYQETENGVKQITDMFLPE
;
A
#
# COMPACT_ATOMS: atom_id res chain seq x y z
N MET A 1 -33.30 -17.63 25.03
CA MET A 1 -31.93 -17.89 24.51
C MET A 1 -31.68 -17.20 23.16
N ARG A 2 -32.05 -15.92 22.99
CA ARG A 2 -31.95 -15.23 21.67
C ARG A 2 -31.02 -14.01 21.68
N ASN A 3 -30.61 -13.55 22.87
CA ASN A 3 -29.86 -12.30 23.04
C ASN A 3 -28.35 -12.53 23.22
N ALA A 4 -27.89 -13.77 23.37
CA ALA A 4 -26.47 -14.10 23.57
C ALA A 4 -25.68 -14.24 22.25
N VAL A 5 -26.37 -14.42 21.11
CA VAL A 5 -25.72 -14.59 19.80
C VAL A 5 -25.22 -13.26 19.22
N ALA A 6 -25.87 -12.14 19.57
CA ALA A 6 -25.50 -10.82 19.06
C ALA A 6 -24.13 -10.32 19.58
N ALA A 7 -23.72 -10.72 20.78
CA ALA A 7 -22.45 -10.29 21.38
C ALA A 7 -21.22 -10.98 20.76
N LEU A 8 -21.39 -12.18 20.18
CA LEU A 8 -20.27 -12.94 19.58
C LEU A 8 -19.90 -12.44 18.17
N LEU A 9 -20.84 -11.81 17.46
CA LEU A 9 -20.62 -11.24 16.12
C LEU A 9 -19.81 -9.92 16.14
N LEU A 10 -19.83 -9.18 17.26
CA LEU A 10 -19.11 -7.90 17.38
C LEU A 10 -17.59 -8.07 17.61
N LEU A 11 -17.14 -9.27 18.00
CA LEU A 11 -15.73 -9.54 18.30
C LEU A 11 -14.86 -9.76 17.04
N PHE A 12 -15.45 -9.87 15.85
CA PHE A 12 -14.72 -10.12 14.60
C PHE A 12 -14.46 -8.86 13.75
N LEU A 13 -14.91 -7.68 14.18
CA LEU A 13 -14.85 -6.46 13.36
C LEU A 13 -13.66 -5.53 13.66
N SER A 14 -12.69 -5.97 14.47
CA SER A 14 -11.56 -5.13 14.91
C SER A 14 -10.19 -5.68 14.50
N LEU A 15 -10.09 -6.32 13.34
CA LEU A 15 -8.76 -6.57 12.77
C LEU A 15 -8.18 -5.22 12.33
N PRO A 16 -7.02 -4.80 12.86
CA PRO A 16 -6.37 -3.60 12.36
C PRO A 16 -6.02 -3.81 10.89
N ALA A 17 -6.29 -2.80 10.08
CA ALA A 17 -5.72 -2.67 8.75
C ALA A 17 -4.20 -2.47 8.91
N LEU A 18 -3.45 -3.57 8.90
CA LEU A 18 -2.00 -3.56 8.97
C LEU A 18 -1.46 -3.02 7.64
N SER A 19 -1.05 -1.76 7.64
CA SER A 19 -0.20 -1.22 6.58
C SER A 19 1.23 -1.73 6.81
N ALA A 20 1.82 -2.34 5.80
CA ALA A 20 3.22 -2.69 5.79
C ALA A 20 4.05 -1.51 5.26
N GLU A 21 5.33 -1.49 5.58
CA GLU A 21 6.29 -0.45 5.20
C GLU A 21 7.31 -1.05 4.24
N ALA A 22 7.72 -0.29 3.22
CA ALA A 22 8.83 -0.65 2.35
C ALA A 22 9.70 0.59 2.09
N GLU A 23 11.01 0.39 2.06
CA GLU A 23 11.99 1.40 1.70
C GLU A 23 12.84 0.86 0.56
N GLY A 24 13.09 1.69 -0.45
CA GLY A 24 13.89 1.30 -1.60
C GLY A 24 14.05 2.40 -2.63
N THR A 25 14.86 2.11 -3.63
CA THR A 25 15.09 2.95 -4.80
C THR A 25 14.12 2.56 -5.90
N VAL A 26 13.43 3.55 -6.48
CA VAL A 26 12.55 3.31 -7.63
C VAL A 26 13.39 2.89 -8.83
N THR A 27 13.12 1.69 -9.35
CA THR A 27 13.80 1.13 -10.54
C THR A 27 12.97 1.24 -11.81
N LYS A 28 11.65 1.37 -11.66
CA LYS A 28 10.72 1.53 -12.78
C LYS A 28 9.47 2.30 -12.34
N VAL A 29 9.06 3.24 -13.17
CA VAL A 29 7.77 3.94 -13.07
C VAL A 29 6.88 3.57 -14.26
N ASP A 30 5.64 3.13 -14.00
CA ASP A 30 4.63 2.81 -15.01
C ASP A 30 3.40 3.73 -14.84
N PRO A 31 3.30 4.81 -15.63
CA PRO A 31 2.20 5.77 -15.53
C PRO A 31 0.88 5.25 -16.07
N GLU A 32 0.88 4.22 -16.93
CA GLU A 32 -0.35 3.63 -17.45
C GLU A 32 -0.99 2.71 -16.41
N ALA A 33 -0.18 1.90 -15.73
CA ALA A 33 -0.63 1.00 -14.67
C ALA A 33 -0.81 1.70 -13.31
N MET A 34 -0.28 2.92 -13.16
CA MET A 34 -0.13 3.63 -11.89
C MET A 34 0.65 2.77 -10.89
N THR A 35 1.82 2.28 -11.28
CA THR A 35 2.68 1.44 -10.42
C THR A 35 4.13 1.89 -10.43
N ILE A 36 4.82 1.69 -9.31
CA ILE A 36 6.28 1.75 -9.21
C ILE A 36 6.86 0.40 -8.83
N THR A 37 8.08 0.13 -9.29
CA THR A 37 8.88 -1.02 -8.86
C THR A 37 10.09 -0.51 -8.09
N LEU A 38 10.35 -1.07 -6.91
CA LEU A 38 11.54 -0.77 -6.12
C LEU A 38 12.66 -1.78 -6.42
N ASP A 39 13.87 -1.52 -5.92
CA ASP A 39 15.03 -2.40 -6.12
C ASP A 39 14.91 -3.77 -5.40
N ASP A 40 13.99 -3.87 -4.43
CA ASP A 40 13.59 -5.14 -3.80
C ASP A 40 12.82 -6.09 -4.75
N GLY A 41 12.47 -5.61 -5.95
CA GLY A 41 11.64 -6.32 -6.95
C GLY A 41 10.14 -6.25 -6.68
N GLY A 42 9.73 -5.60 -5.61
CA GLY A 42 8.34 -5.33 -5.25
C GLY A 42 7.71 -4.30 -6.19
N THR A 43 6.49 -4.57 -6.62
CA THR A 43 5.68 -3.63 -7.40
C THR A 43 4.53 -3.11 -6.54
N TYR A 44 4.37 -1.79 -6.52
CA TYR A 44 3.47 -1.07 -5.64
C TYR A 44 2.57 -0.15 -6.47
N LYS A 45 1.26 -0.19 -6.22
CA LYS A 45 0.27 0.60 -6.95
C LYS A 45 0.05 1.94 -6.26
N LEU A 46 0.17 3.03 -7.01
CA LEU A 46 -0.09 4.37 -6.51
C LEU A 46 -1.59 4.60 -6.28
N PRO A 47 -1.96 5.47 -5.33
CA PRO A 47 -3.31 6.01 -5.23
C PRO A 47 -3.70 6.72 -6.54
N ALA A 48 -4.96 6.63 -6.93
CA ALA A 48 -5.47 7.27 -8.15
C ALA A 48 -5.32 8.80 -8.14
N GLU A 49 -5.22 9.40 -6.95
CA GLU A 49 -5.08 10.85 -6.75
C GLU A 49 -3.63 11.33 -6.74
N MET A 50 -2.66 10.41 -6.72
CA MET A 50 -1.24 10.75 -6.68
C MET A 50 -0.73 11.09 -8.07
N ASP A 51 0.01 12.18 -8.20
CA ASP A 51 0.67 12.53 -9.46
C ASP A 51 1.94 11.69 -9.64
N ILE A 52 1.91 10.70 -10.52
CA ILE A 52 3.06 9.82 -10.77
C ILE A 52 4.24 10.56 -11.43
N SER A 53 4.00 11.70 -12.08
CA SER A 53 5.05 12.44 -12.79
C SER A 53 6.11 13.05 -11.86
N VAL A 54 5.80 13.15 -10.56
CA VAL A 54 6.74 13.64 -9.54
C VAL A 54 7.73 12.56 -9.09
N ILE A 55 7.49 11.29 -9.45
CA ILE A 55 8.38 10.17 -9.11
C ILE A 55 9.28 9.89 -10.32
N THR A 56 10.57 10.00 -10.11
CA THR A 56 11.57 9.69 -11.13
C THR A 56 12.32 8.41 -10.80
N ASP A 57 12.77 7.68 -11.82
CA ASP A 57 13.63 6.52 -11.62
C ASP A 57 14.92 6.94 -10.88
N GLY A 58 15.36 6.09 -9.94
CA GLY A 58 16.57 6.30 -9.15
C GLY A 58 16.38 7.09 -7.85
N VAL A 59 15.16 7.54 -7.52
CA VAL A 59 14.88 8.19 -6.23
C VAL A 59 14.66 7.16 -5.13
N GLN A 60 15.17 7.45 -3.95
CA GLN A 60 14.88 6.67 -2.75
C GLN A 60 13.52 7.09 -2.22
N VAL A 61 12.70 6.12 -1.81
CA VAL A 61 11.37 6.33 -1.24
C VAL A 61 11.17 5.44 -0.02
N VAL A 62 10.40 5.95 0.92
CA VAL A 62 9.81 5.18 2.02
C VAL A 62 8.31 5.20 1.80
N LEU A 63 7.68 4.04 1.71
CA LEU A 63 6.25 3.93 1.44
C LEU A 63 5.56 3.02 2.44
N ALA A 64 4.34 3.39 2.78
CA ALA A 64 3.39 2.53 3.47
C ALA A 64 2.43 1.95 2.42
N TYR A 65 2.14 0.67 2.51
CA TYR A 65 1.21 -0.01 1.61
C TYR A 65 0.29 -0.98 2.34
N GLN A 66 -0.85 -1.23 1.75
CA GLN A 66 -1.76 -2.29 2.15
C GLN A 66 -1.90 -3.32 1.03
N GLU A 67 -1.84 -4.59 1.39
CA GLU A 67 -2.13 -5.66 0.45
C GLU A 67 -3.64 -5.90 0.40
N THR A 68 -4.21 -5.73 -0.79
CA THR A 68 -5.62 -6.04 -1.04
C THR A 68 -5.84 -7.55 -1.10
N GLU A 69 -7.10 -8.01 -1.05
CA GLU A 69 -7.44 -9.44 -1.15
C GLU A 69 -6.92 -10.12 -2.43
N ASN A 70 -6.59 -9.35 -3.48
CA ASN A 70 -6.05 -9.83 -4.75
C ASN A 70 -4.50 -9.86 -4.78
N GLY A 71 -3.83 -9.58 -3.66
CA GLY A 71 -2.36 -9.51 -3.58
C GLY A 71 -1.76 -8.22 -4.14
N VAL A 72 -2.58 -7.22 -4.48
CA VAL A 72 -2.09 -5.92 -4.95
C VAL A 72 -1.62 -5.11 -3.75
N LYS A 73 -0.34 -4.71 -3.76
CA LYS A 73 0.25 -3.79 -2.79
C LYS A 73 -0.13 -2.36 -3.15
N GLN A 74 -1.17 -1.82 -2.54
CA GLN A 74 -1.62 -0.45 -2.76
C GLN A 74 -0.94 0.49 -1.78
N ILE A 75 -0.22 1.48 -2.29
CA ILE A 75 0.42 2.52 -1.49
C ILE A 75 -0.68 3.34 -0.80
N THR A 76 -0.50 3.57 0.50
CA THR A 76 -1.35 4.42 1.34
C THR A 76 -0.69 5.73 1.69
N ASP A 77 0.63 5.72 1.83
CA ASP A 77 1.44 6.89 2.14
C ASP A 77 2.84 6.73 1.52
N MET A 78 3.47 7.85 1.14
CA MET A 78 4.79 7.85 0.52
C MET A 78 5.57 9.09 0.93
N PHE A 79 6.81 8.86 1.34
CA PHE A 79 7.76 9.87 1.75
C PHE A 79 9.02 9.78 0.89
N LEU A 80 9.44 10.94 0.37
CA LEU A 80 10.69 11.12 -0.35
C LEU A 80 11.69 11.75 0.63
N PRO A 81 12.70 11.01 1.13
CA PRO A 81 13.77 11.60 1.91
C PRO A 81 14.53 12.64 1.07
N GLU A 82 14.86 13.77 1.70
CA GLU A 82 15.53 14.94 1.08
C GLU A 82 16.96 14.66 0.60
#